data_AF-A0A433CKZ5-F1
#
_entry.id   AF-A0A433CKZ5-F1
#
_cell.length_a   1.000
_cell.length_b   1.000
_cell.length_c   1.000
_cell.angle_alpha   90.00
_cell.angle_beta   90.00
_cell.angle_gamma   90.00
#
_symmetry.space_group_name_H-M   'P 1'
#
loop_
_entity.id
_entity.type
_entity.pdbx_description
1 polymer ?
#
loop_
_entity_poly.entity_id
_entity_poly.type
_entity_poly.pdbx_seq_one_letter_code
_entity_poly.pdbx_strand_id
1 'polypeptide(L)'
;MKYARNNRAGKLKSTYGITEEKYEELLKSQKGCCAVCKRHYKNFKVRLAVDHDHKTREIFGLLCTYCNHRFIGRDRDPNRYLAAAEYLSKGTGLFVPEKKSKKSKRKTKSKR
;
A
#
# COMPACT_ATOMS: atom_id res chain seq x y z
N MET A 1 6.08 28.87 -16.07
CA MET A 1 5.80 27.45 -15.78
C MET A 1 4.56 27.37 -14.88
N LYS A 2 3.43 26.87 -15.39
CA LYS A 2 2.17 26.76 -14.62
C LYS A 2 2.23 25.51 -13.75
N TYR A 3 2.57 25.64 -12.47
CA TYR A 3 2.25 24.59 -11.50
C TYR A 3 0.73 24.58 -11.32
N ALA A 4 0.04 23.66 -12.02
CA ALA A 4 -1.37 23.44 -11.84
C ALA A 4 -1.63 23.16 -10.35
N ARG A 5 -2.40 24.05 -9.71
CA ARG A 5 -2.82 23.91 -8.32
C ARG A 5 -3.45 22.53 -8.17
N ASN A 6 -2.79 21.66 -7.41
CA ASN A 6 -3.21 20.29 -7.17
C ASN A 6 -4.53 20.34 -6.39
N ASN A 7 -5.66 20.43 -7.10
CA ASN A 7 -6.99 20.59 -6.50
C ASN A 7 -7.45 19.24 -5.93
N ARG A 8 -6.82 18.85 -4.81
CA ARG A 8 -7.10 17.59 -4.12
C ARG A 8 -8.55 17.49 -3.70
N ALA A 9 -9.12 18.56 -3.14
CA ALA A 9 -10.53 18.60 -2.76
C ALA A 9 -11.42 18.32 -3.97
N GLY A 10 -11.12 18.93 -5.12
CA GLY A 10 -11.80 18.64 -6.38
C GLY A 10 -11.70 17.18 -6.80
N LYS A 11 -10.50 16.57 -6.70
CA LYS A 11 -10.29 15.15 -7.02
C LYS A 11 -11.02 14.21 -6.06
N LEU A 12 -11.02 14.51 -4.76
CA LEU A 12 -11.75 13.72 -3.76
C LEU A 12 -13.25 13.73 -4.08
N LYS A 13 -13.80 14.91 -4.36
CA LYS A 13 -15.21 15.07 -4.71
C LYS A 13 -15.55 14.38 -6.03
N SER A 14 -14.77 14.58 -7.09
CA SER A 14 -15.09 14.04 -8.42
C SER A 14 -14.87 12.53 -8.53
N THR A 15 -13.87 11.98 -7.83
CA THR A 15 -13.50 10.56 -7.96
C THR A 15 -14.23 9.68 -6.94
N TYR A 16 -14.41 10.19 -5.72
CA TYR A 16 -14.90 9.41 -4.59
C TYR A 16 -16.16 9.99 -3.94
N GLY A 17 -16.65 11.15 -4.39
CA GLY A 17 -17.86 11.77 -3.84
C GLY A 17 -17.71 12.32 -2.42
N ILE A 18 -16.49 12.42 -1.89
CA ILE A 18 -16.24 12.87 -0.51
C ILE A 18 -15.51 14.21 -0.45
N THR A 19 -15.73 14.94 0.64
CA THR A 19 -15.00 16.17 0.93
C THR A 19 -13.66 15.87 1.61
N GLU A 20 -12.84 16.92 1.78
CA GLU A 20 -11.58 16.83 2.52
C GLU A 20 -11.84 16.51 4.00
N GLU A 21 -12.89 17.08 4.60
CA GLU A 21 -13.29 16.83 5.98
C GLU A 21 -13.67 15.36 6.17
N LYS A 22 -14.41 14.77 5.23
CA LYS A 22 -14.78 13.36 5.30
C LYS A 22 -13.58 12.43 5.15
N TYR A 23 -12.59 12.82 4.34
CA TYR A 23 -11.31 12.11 4.27
C TYR A 23 -10.57 12.17 5.62
N GLU A 24 -10.53 13.33 6.28
CA GLU A 24 -9.87 13.48 7.58
C GLU A 24 -10.61 12.73 8.70
N GLU A 25 -11.94 12.64 8.64
CA GLU A 25 -12.73 11.76 9.53
C GLU A 25 -12.35 10.29 9.35
N LEU A 26 -12.22 9.80 8.11
CA LEU A 26 -11.75 8.45 7.83
C LEU A 26 -10.34 8.25 8.38
N LEU A 27 -9.43 9.20 8.15
CA LEU A 27 -8.06 9.14 8.66
C LEU A 27 -8.04 9.06 10.20
N LYS A 28 -8.85 9.87 10.87
CA LYS A 28 -8.98 9.88 12.34
C LYS A 28 -9.57 8.57 12.86
N SER A 29 -10.61 8.05 12.22
CA SER A 29 -11.23 6.76 12.59
C SER A 29 -10.22 5.59 12.49
N GLN A 30 -9.29 5.68 11.53
CA GLN A 30 -8.19 4.74 11.36
C GLN A 30 -6.96 5.05 12.22
N LYS A 31 -7.05 5.98 13.17
CA LYS A 31 -5.93 6.43 14.03
C LYS A 31 -4.70 6.87 13.23
N GLY A 32 -4.93 7.49 12.07
CA GLY A 32 -3.86 7.91 11.17
C GLY A 32 -3.13 6.78 10.46
N CYS A 33 -3.63 5.54 10.47
CA CYS A 33 -2.92 4.38 9.94
C CYS A 33 -3.56 3.82 8.66
N CYS A 34 -2.76 3.12 7.86
CA CYS A 34 -3.28 2.28 6.78
C CYS A 34 -4.20 1.19 7.35
N ALA A 35 -5.41 1.03 6.81
CA ALA A 35 -6.39 0.07 7.34
C ALA A 35 -5.91 -1.38 7.29
N VAL A 36 -4.99 -1.71 6.37
CA VAL A 36 -4.42 -3.06 6.22
C VAL A 36 -3.14 -3.24 7.04
N CYS A 37 -2.03 -2.60 6.65
CA CYS A 37 -0.73 -2.83 7.31
C CYS A 37 -0.53 -2.09 8.64
N LYS A 38 -1.52 -1.31 9.09
CA LYS A 38 -1.54 -0.55 10.37
C LYS A 38 -0.38 0.42 10.62
N ARG A 39 0.50 0.64 9.64
CA ARG A 39 1.55 1.67 9.71
C ARG A 39 0.93 3.06 9.58
N HIS A 40 1.42 3.98 10.42
CA HIS A 40 0.98 5.37 10.46
C HIS A 40 1.32 6.13 9.16
N TYR A 41 0.46 7.06 8.74
CA TYR A 41 0.58 7.77 7.46
C TYR A 41 1.88 8.57 7.34
N LYS A 42 2.41 9.05 8.47
CA LYS A 42 3.72 9.74 8.54
C LYS A 42 4.91 8.87 8.10
N ASN A 43 4.75 7.54 8.08
CA ASN A 43 5.78 6.62 7.59
C ASN A 43 5.79 6.49 6.05
N PHE A 44 4.91 7.20 5.36
CA PHE A 44 4.81 7.17 3.90
C PHE A 44 5.10 8.54 3.31
N LYS A 45 5.69 8.54 2.10
CA LYS A 45 5.99 9.77 1.34
C LYS A 45 4.74 10.48 0.82
N VAL A 46 3.63 9.75 0.71
CA VAL A 46 2.36 10.23 0.17
C VAL A 46 1.24 9.92 1.15
N ARG A 47 0.14 10.66 1.04
CA ARG A 47 -1.08 10.40 1.80
C ARG A 47 -1.65 9.02 1.47
N LEU A 48 -2.46 8.50 2.38
CA LEU A 48 -3.19 7.27 2.14
C LEU A 48 -4.21 7.47 1.00
N ALA A 49 -4.37 6.46 0.16
CA ALA A 49 -5.33 6.42 -0.93
C ALA A 49 -6.70 5.97 -0.41
N VAL A 50 -7.78 6.49 -1.00
CA VAL A 50 -9.14 6.05 -0.72
C VAL A 50 -9.40 4.73 -1.44
N ASP A 51 -9.63 3.66 -0.68
CA ASP A 51 -10.02 2.35 -1.19
C ASP A 51 -11.55 2.21 -1.18
N HIS A 52 -12.09 1.59 -2.23
CA HIS A 52 -13.53 1.42 -2.41
C HIS A 52 -13.84 0.15 -3.20
N ASP A 53 -15.05 -0.35 -3.02
CA ASP A 53 -15.60 -1.42 -3.83
C ASP A 53 -15.89 -0.93 -5.25
N HIS A 54 -15.48 -1.68 -6.27
CA HIS A 54 -15.65 -1.27 -7.67
C HIS A 54 -17.06 -1.52 -8.20
N LYS A 55 -17.88 -2.33 -7.52
CA LYS A 55 -19.27 -2.65 -7.86
C LYS A 55 -20.25 -1.76 -7.08
N THR A 56 -20.15 -1.71 -5.76
CA THR A 56 -21.08 -0.95 -4.90
C THR A 56 -20.69 0.53 -4.76
N ARG A 57 -19.44 0.87 -5.12
CA ARG A 57 -18.83 2.20 -4.90
C ARG A 57 -18.66 2.57 -3.42
N GLU A 58 -18.90 1.64 -2.50
CA GLU A 58 -18.72 1.85 -1.07
C GLU A 58 -17.24 2.06 -0.72
N ILE A 59 -16.95 3.07 0.10
CA ILE A 59 -15.59 3.35 0.56
C ILE A 59 -15.27 2.43 1.74
N PHE A 60 -14.20 1.64 1.61
CA PHE A 60 -13.72 0.75 2.68
C PHE A 60 -12.79 1.46 3.66
N GLY A 61 -12.04 2.46 3.19
CA GLY A 61 -11.14 3.23 4.04
C GLY A 61 -9.92 3.74 3.30
N LEU A 62 -8.86 4.01 4.05
CA LEU A 62 -7.62 4.59 3.56
C LEU A 62 -6.45 3.60 3.64
N LEU A 63 -5.78 3.39 2.50
CA LEU A 63 -4.67 2.44 2.35
C LEU A 63 -3.39 3.12 1.90
N CYS A 64 -2.23 2.62 2.32
CA CYS A 64 -0.97 3.07 1.75
C CYS A 64 -0.83 2.56 0.29
N THR A 65 0.03 3.19 -0.51
CA THR A 65 0.20 2.83 -1.94
C THR A 65 0.50 1.35 -2.15
N TYR A 66 1.32 0.74 -1.29
CA TYR A 66 1.62 -0.69 -1.38
C TYR A 66 0.36 -1.55 -1.14
N CYS A 67 -0.35 -1.33 -0.03
CA CYS A 67 -1.55 -2.08 0.27
C CYS A 67 -2.63 -1.87 -0.80
N ASN A 68 -2.84 -0.62 -1.23
CA ASN A 68 -3.83 -0.26 -2.24
C ASN A 68 -3.57 -0.95 -3.59
N HIS A 69 -2.35 -0.86 -4.13
CA HIS A 69 -2.08 -1.31 -5.50
C HIS A 69 -1.52 -2.72 -5.60
N ARG A 70 -0.80 -3.19 -4.58
CA ARG A 70 -0.03 -4.45 -4.67
C ARG A 70 -0.66 -5.56 -3.86
N PHE A 71 -1.22 -5.23 -2.70
CA PHE A 71 -1.81 -6.23 -1.82
C PHE A 71 -3.30 -6.43 -2.13
N ILE A 72 -4.13 -5.40 -1.94
CA ILE A 72 -5.59 -5.44 -2.10
C ILE A 72 -6.04 -5.21 -3.55
N GLY A 73 -5.49 -4.22 -4.24
CA GLY A 73 -6.00 -3.85 -5.57
C GLY A 73 -5.78 -4.91 -6.67
N ARG A 74 -4.96 -5.93 -6.42
CA ARG A 74 -4.73 -7.05 -7.35
C ARG A 74 -5.58 -8.26 -7.10
N ASP A 75 -6.10 -8.39 -5.89
CA ASP A 75 -6.90 -9.52 -5.47
C ASP A 75 -7.98 -9.04 -4.53
N ARG A 76 -9.23 -9.08 -4.96
CA ARG A 76 -10.36 -8.59 -4.16
C ARG A 76 -11.12 -9.74 -3.49
N ASP A 77 -10.61 -10.97 -3.56
CA ASP A 77 -11.24 -12.15 -2.99
C ASP A 77 -10.78 -12.39 -1.54
N PRO A 78 -11.64 -12.18 -0.52
CA PRO A 78 -11.28 -12.38 0.88
C PRO A 78 -10.81 -13.80 1.19
N ASN A 79 -11.34 -14.81 0.49
CA ASN A 79 -11.00 -16.21 0.76
C ASN A 79 -9.54 -16.52 0.42
N ARG A 80 -8.99 -15.85 -0.61
CA ARG A 80 -7.57 -16.00 -0.95
C ARG A 80 -6.65 -15.45 0.13
N TYR A 81 -7.06 -14.40 0.86
CA TYR A 81 -6.29 -13.91 2.00
C TYR A 81 -6.33 -14.85 3.19
N LEU A 82 -7.49 -15.47 3.46
CA LEU A 82 -7.61 -16.50 4.49
C LEU A 82 -6.73 -17.71 4.16
N ALA A 83 -6.81 -18.22 2.93
CA ALA A 83 -5.98 -19.31 2.46
C ALA A 83 -4.48 -18.96 2.49
N ALA A 84 -4.10 -17.73 2.14
CA ALA A 84 -2.72 -17.28 2.22
C ALA A 84 -2.21 -17.22 3.67
N ALA A 85 -3.02 -16.75 4.62
CA ALA A 85 -2.67 -16.73 6.04
C ALA A 85 -2.47 -18.16 6.57
N GLU A 86 -3.36 -19.08 6.21
CA GLU A 86 -3.22 -20.50 6.55
C GLU A 86 -1.96 -21.11 5.92
N TYR A 87 -1.74 -20.90 4.62
CA TYR A 87 -0.55 -21.40 3.91
C TYR A 87 0.75 -20.93 4.55
N LEU A 88 0.86 -19.63 4.88
CA LEU A 88 2.05 -19.06 5.50
C LEU A 88 2.29 -19.56 6.94
N SER A 89 1.25 -20.03 7.62
CA SER A 89 1.37 -20.63 8.95
C SER A 89 1.88 -22.07 8.92
N LYS A 90 1.84 -22.73 7.75
CA LYS A 90 2.20 -24.14 7.58
C LYS A 90 3.51 -24.29 6.82
N GLY A 91 4.60 -24.46 7.54
CA GLY A 91 5.88 -24.87 6.96
C GLY A 91 5.88 -26.36 6.59
N THR A 92 6.55 -26.72 5.50
CA THR A 92 6.76 -28.13 5.11
C THR A 92 7.92 -28.80 5.84
N GLY A 93 8.73 -28.02 6.58
CA GLY A 93 9.99 -28.50 7.19
C GLY A 93 11.13 -28.74 6.18
N LEU A 94 10.90 -28.47 4.89
CA LEU A 94 11.93 -28.53 3.86
C LEU A 94 12.60 -27.15 3.73
N PHE A 95 13.93 -27.12 3.76
CA PHE A 95 14.70 -25.88 3.70
C PHE A 95 15.46 -25.76 2.38
N VAL A 96 15.46 -24.55 1.82
CA VAL A 96 16.33 -24.24 0.67
C VAL A 96 17.80 -24.14 1.13
N PRO A 97 18.77 -24.58 0.32
CA PRO A 97 20.19 -24.44 0.67
C PRO A 97 20.58 -22.96 0.88
N GLU A 98 21.56 -22.72 1.76
CA GLU A 98 22.11 -21.37 1.95
C GLU A 98 22.70 -20.82 0.64
N LYS A 99 22.34 -19.58 0.32
CA LYS A 99 22.84 -18.93 -0.89
C LYS A 99 24.30 -18.52 -0.69
N LYS A 100 25.24 -19.17 -1.40
CA LYS A 100 26.64 -18.75 -1.41
C LYS A 100 26.75 -17.29 -1.85
N SER A 101 27.38 -16.43 -1.04
CA SER A 101 27.57 -15.02 -1.38
C SER A 101 28.41 -14.90 -2.66
N LYS A 102 27.91 -14.17 -3.66
CA LYS A 102 28.73 -13.84 -4.84
C LYS A 102 29.82 -12.87 -4.39
N LYS A 103 31.08 -13.30 -4.34
CA LYS A 103 32.22 -12.39 -4.10
C LYS A 103 32.18 -11.27 -5.15
N SER A 104 31.88 -10.05 -4.72
CA SER A 104 31.94 -8.87 -5.59
C SER A 104 33.39 -8.69 -6.05
N LYS A 105 33.66 -8.80 -7.36
CA LYS A 105 34.97 -8.43 -7.92
C LYS A 105 35.16 -6.93 -7.66
N ARG A 106 36.08 -6.56 -6.77
CA ARG A 106 36.52 -5.16 -6.58
C ARG A 106 36.98 -4.64 -7.94
N LYS A 107 36.29 -3.66 -8.53
CA LYS A 107 36.80 -2.90 -9.67
C LYS A 107 37.99 -2.08 -9.18
N THR A 108 39.21 -2.48 -9.52
CA THR A 108 40.41 -1.68 -9.30
C THR A 108 40.26 -0.40 -10.12
N LYS A 109 40.10 0.76 -9.45
CA LYS A 109 40.19 2.06 -10.11
C LYS A 109 41.64 2.22 -10.60
N SER A 110 41.84 2.10 -11.91
CA SER A 110 43.05 2.59 -12.57
C SER A 110 43.12 4.09 -12.32
N LYS A 111 44.16 4.53 -11.59
CA LYS A 111 44.53 5.94 -11.49
C LYS A 111 45.08 6.33 -12.87
N ARG A 112 44.44 7.32 -13.50
CA ARG A 112 45.02 8.13 -14.58
C ARG A 112 45.65 9.36 -13.94
#